data_AF-A0A4U9HNL0-F1
#
_entry.id   AF-A0A4U9HNL0-F1
#
_cell.length_a   1.000
_cell.length_b   1.000
_cell.length_c   1.000
_cell.angle_alpha   90.00
_cell.angle_beta   90.00
_cell.angle_gamma   90.00
#
_symmetry.space_group_name_H-M   'P 1'
#
loop_
_entity.id
_entity.type
_entity.pdbx_description
1 polymer ?
#
loop_
_entity_poly.entity_id
_entity_poly.type
_entity_poly.pdbx_seq_one_letter_code
_entity_poly.pdbx_strand_id
1 'polypeptide(L)'
;MIARPDELPGATAAASLQLLKQHSPLIHCLTNDVVQTLTANVLLALGASPAMVVEPSEAAQFSRLADGVLINIGTLTAARAESMLAAVEAANQAATPGYWTRWRSAG
;
A
#
# COMPACT_ATOMS: atom_id res chain seq x y z
N MET A 1 -20.42 15.76 -1.50
CA MET A 1 -20.51 15.66 -0.03
C MET A 1 -19.33 14.81 0.42
N ILE A 2 -18.29 15.40 1.01
CA ILE A 2 -17.12 14.63 1.48
C ILE A 2 -17.57 13.94 2.76
N ALA A 3 -17.69 12.62 2.75
CA ALA A 3 -17.93 11.84 3.95
C ALA A 3 -16.81 12.14 4.95
N ARG A 4 -17.17 12.60 6.16
CA ARG A 4 -16.19 12.66 7.24
C ARG A 4 -15.78 11.21 7.53
N PRO A 5 -14.48 10.89 7.61
CA PRO A 5 -14.08 9.56 8.03
C PRO A 5 -14.65 9.34 9.43
N ASP A 6 -15.23 8.15 9.65
CA ASP A 6 -15.69 7.76 10.97
C ASP A 6 -14.51 7.85 11.95
N GLU A 7 -14.78 8.31 13.17
CA GLU A 7 -13.76 8.33 14.20
C GLU A 7 -13.33 6.89 14.50
N LEU A 8 -12.05 6.60 14.26
CA LEU A 8 -11.43 5.35 14.68
C LEU A 8 -11.23 5.39 16.20
N PRO A 9 -11.89 4.52 16.98
CA PRO A 9 -11.71 4.51 18.43
C PRO A 9 -10.24 4.28 18.80
N GLY A 10 -9.74 4.98 19.82
CA GLY A 10 -8.33 4.91 20.22
C GLY A 10 -7.86 3.48 20.55
N ALA A 11 -8.73 2.65 21.12
CA ALA A 11 -8.44 1.24 21.38
C ALA A 11 -8.21 0.44 20.07
N THR A 12 -9.02 0.67 19.05
CA THR A 12 -8.87 0.05 17.73
C THR A 12 -7.57 0.50 17.05
N ALA A 13 -7.26 1.80 17.11
CA ALA A 13 -6.01 2.33 16.56
C ALA A 13 -4.78 1.72 17.24
N ALA A 14 -4.79 1.63 18.58
CA ALA A 14 -3.70 1.02 19.35
C ALA A 14 -3.53 -0.47 19.01
N ALA A 15 -4.62 -1.23 18.92
CA ALA A 15 -4.59 -2.63 18.54
C ALA A 15 -4.02 -2.84 17.12
N SER A 16 -4.44 -2.04 16.14
CA SER A 16 -3.93 -2.10 14.77
C SER A 16 -2.45 -1.76 14.69
N LEU A 17 -1.98 -0.75 15.42
CA LEU A 17 -0.55 -0.40 15.48
C LEU A 17 0.27 -1.53 16.11
N GLN A 18 -0.25 -2.17 17.15
CA GLN A 18 0.40 -3.30 17.80
C GLN A 18 0.49 -4.50 16.86
N LEU A 19 -0.57 -4.78 16.10
CA LEU A 19 -0.59 -5.83 15.06
C LEU A 19 0.45 -5.56 13.97
N LEU A 20 0.54 -4.31 13.49
CA LEU A 20 1.50 -3.92 12.45
C LEU A 20 2.94 -4.13 12.92
N LYS A 21 3.26 -3.75 14.17
CA LYS A 21 4.59 -3.97 14.77
C LYS A 21 4.92 -5.45 14.96
N GLN A 22 3.94 -6.28 15.28
CA GLN A 22 4.13 -7.73 15.46
C GLN A 22 4.41 -8.45 14.14
N HIS A 23 3.72 -8.06 13.07
CA HIS A 23 3.84 -8.71 11.76
C HIS A 23 4.96 -8.12 10.90
N SER A 24 5.31 -6.85 11.12
CA SER A 24 6.29 -6.11 10.31
C SER A 24 6.06 -6.30 8.79
N PRO A 25 4.85 -5.96 8.30
CA PRO A 25 4.44 -6.34 6.94
C PRO A 25 5.34 -5.74 5.87
N LEU A 26 5.60 -6.52 4.83
CA LEU A 26 6.28 -6.08 3.61
C LEU A 26 5.30 -5.31 2.72
N ILE A 27 5.51 -4.00 2.59
CA ILE A 27 4.65 -3.13 1.78
C ILE A 27 5.37 -2.75 0.49
N HIS A 28 4.80 -3.17 -0.63
CA HIS A 28 5.26 -2.75 -1.95
C HIS A 28 4.72 -1.35 -2.30
N CYS A 29 5.61 -0.37 -2.42
CA CYS A 29 5.30 1.03 -2.59
C CYS A 29 5.57 1.50 -4.02
N LEU A 30 4.49 1.69 -4.79
CA LEU A 30 4.50 2.41 -6.07
C LEU A 30 3.94 3.82 -5.85
N THR A 31 4.83 4.75 -5.52
CA THR A 31 4.47 6.12 -5.14
C THR A 31 5.14 7.16 -6.03
N ASN A 32 4.85 8.44 -5.77
CA ASN A 32 5.48 9.55 -6.47
C ASN A 32 6.84 9.91 -5.85
N ASP A 33 7.69 10.56 -6.64
CA ASP A 33 9.07 10.91 -6.24
C ASP A 33 9.12 11.92 -5.10
N VAL A 34 8.07 12.75 -4.96
CA VAL A 34 8.01 13.79 -3.93
C VAL A 34 7.90 13.18 -2.53
N VAL A 35 7.19 12.05 -2.39
CA VAL A 35 6.89 11.45 -1.08
C VAL A 35 7.53 10.09 -0.85
N GLN A 36 8.38 9.60 -1.76
CA GLN A 36 8.99 8.27 -1.65
C GLN A 36 9.75 8.06 -0.33
N THR A 37 10.67 8.96 0.00
CA THR A 37 11.46 8.89 1.24
C THR A 37 10.60 9.04 2.48
N LEU A 38 9.64 9.95 2.47
CA LEU A 38 8.71 10.15 3.59
C LEU A 38 7.88 8.88 3.84
N THR A 39 7.35 8.29 2.78
CA THR A 39 6.57 7.04 2.85
C THR A 39 7.40 5.91 3.43
N ALA A 40 8.65 5.74 2.98
CA ALA A 40 9.57 4.75 3.52
C ALA A 40 9.79 4.95 5.02
N ASN A 41 10.15 6.16 5.44
CA ASN A 41 10.48 6.47 6.82
C ASN A 41 9.28 6.32 7.75
N VAL A 42 8.07 6.70 7.31
CA VAL A 42 6.86 6.50 8.09
C VAL A 42 6.57 5.01 8.29
N LEU A 43 6.65 4.21 7.23
CA LEU A 43 6.45 2.75 7.33
C LEU A 43 7.48 2.10 8.26
N LEU A 44 8.76 2.47 8.14
CA LEU A 44 9.81 2.01 9.04
C LEU A 44 9.56 2.42 10.49
N ALA A 45 9.16 3.68 10.74
CA ALA A 45 8.86 4.17 12.08
C ALA A 45 7.64 3.46 12.71
N LEU A 46 6.68 3.04 11.90
CA LEU A 46 5.54 2.25 12.34
C LEU A 46 5.90 0.78 12.59
N GLY A 47 7.04 0.31 12.06
CA GLY A 47 7.53 -1.07 12.21
C GLY A 47 7.22 -1.98 11.02
N ALA A 48 6.88 -1.43 9.87
CA ALA A 48 6.70 -2.16 8.61
C ALA A 48 7.98 -2.15 7.76
N SER A 49 8.02 -2.97 6.72
CA SER A 49 9.12 -3.07 5.76
C SER A 49 8.71 -2.50 4.39
N PRO A 50 9.09 -1.26 4.03
CA PRO A 50 8.79 -0.71 2.71
C PRO A 50 9.75 -1.24 1.63
N ALA A 51 9.25 -1.46 0.42
CA ALA A 51 10.05 -1.74 -0.76
C ALA A 51 9.52 -1.01 -2.00
N MET A 52 10.42 -0.45 -2.82
CA MET A 52 10.07 0.33 -4.01
C MET A 52 10.61 -0.38 -5.25
N VAL A 53 9.77 -1.19 -5.90
CA VAL A 53 10.12 -1.95 -7.12
C VAL A 53 9.29 -1.40 -8.27
N VAL A 54 9.92 -0.76 -9.25
CA VAL A 54 9.21 0.07 -10.25
C VAL A 54 9.23 -0.49 -11.66
N GLU A 55 10.08 -1.46 -11.96
CA GLU A 55 10.08 -2.13 -13.27
C GLU A 55 8.82 -3.02 -13.38
N PRO A 56 8.02 -2.96 -14.47
CA PRO A 56 6.71 -3.63 -14.50
C PRO A 56 6.71 -5.14 -14.19
N SER A 57 7.67 -5.88 -14.74
CA SER A 57 7.78 -7.34 -14.55
C SER A 57 8.21 -7.69 -13.12
N GLU A 58 9.17 -6.94 -12.57
CA GLU A 58 9.62 -7.07 -11.19
C GLU A 58 8.54 -6.62 -10.21
N ALA A 59 7.81 -5.55 -10.53
CA ALA A 59 6.71 -5.02 -9.73
C ALA A 59 5.58 -6.04 -9.63
N ALA A 60 5.23 -6.70 -10.73
CA ALA A 60 4.28 -7.81 -10.72
C ALA A 60 4.78 -8.98 -9.86
N GLN A 61 6.04 -9.39 -10.02
CA GLN A 61 6.62 -10.48 -9.23
C GLN A 61 6.66 -10.17 -7.74
N PHE A 62 7.12 -8.98 -7.38
CA PHE A 62 7.27 -8.54 -6.01
C PHE A 62 5.92 -8.38 -5.32
N SER A 63 4.91 -7.87 -6.03
CA SER A 63 3.56 -7.69 -5.48
C SER A 63 2.87 -8.99 -5.06
N ARG A 64 3.24 -10.13 -5.66
CA ARG A 64 2.74 -11.45 -5.22
C ARG A 64 3.32 -11.90 -3.88
N LEU A 65 4.47 -11.34 -3.50
CA LEU A 65 5.20 -11.70 -2.29
C LEU A 65 4.97 -10.70 -1.15
N ALA A 66 4.55 -9.47 -1.48
CA ALA A 66 4.26 -8.44 -0.50
C ALA A 66 3.02 -8.79 0.33
N ASP A 67 2.96 -8.29 1.56
CA ASP A 67 1.79 -8.36 2.43
C ASP A 67 0.75 -7.28 2.06
N GLY A 68 1.17 -6.25 1.32
CA GLY A 68 0.28 -5.24 0.77
C GLY A 68 0.94 -4.40 -0.33
N VAL A 69 0.10 -3.80 -1.17
CA VAL A 69 0.53 -2.90 -2.26
C VAL A 69 -0.05 -1.51 -2.04
N LEU A 70 0.81 -0.49 -2.09
CA LEU A 70 0.46 0.93 -2.07
C LEU A 70 0.61 1.51 -3.48
N ILE A 71 -0.48 2.06 -4.01
CA ILE A 71 -0.50 2.79 -5.28
C ILE A 71 -0.78 4.27 -5.01
N ASN A 72 0.12 5.15 -5.42
CA ASN A 72 -0.06 6.60 -5.36
C ASN A 72 0.22 7.24 -6.72
N ILE A 73 -0.83 7.83 -7.30
CA ILE A 73 -0.86 8.40 -8.65
C ILE A 73 -0.53 9.91 -8.71
N GLY A 74 0.01 10.49 -7.62
CA GLY A 74 0.20 11.94 -7.48
C GLY A 74 1.10 12.61 -8.53
N THR A 75 2.03 11.85 -9.14
CA THR A 75 2.85 12.29 -10.29
C THR A 75 2.90 11.20 -11.36
N LEU A 76 1.72 10.72 -11.78
CA LEU A 76 1.59 9.58 -12.69
C LEU A 76 2.23 9.86 -14.06
N THR A 77 2.94 8.87 -14.59
CA THR A 77 3.42 8.81 -15.98
C THR A 77 2.93 7.53 -16.62
N ALA A 78 2.95 7.42 -17.95
CA ALA A 78 2.54 6.20 -18.66
C ALA A 78 3.36 4.97 -18.21
N ALA A 79 4.68 5.11 -18.09
CA ALA A 79 5.55 4.04 -17.61
C ALA A 79 5.21 3.61 -16.17
N ARG A 80 4.91 4.56 -15.27
CA ARG A 80 4.49 4.22 -13.90
C ARG A 80 3.12 3.57 -13.86
N ALA A 81 2.19 4.00 -14.73
CA ALA A 81 0.87 3.41 -14.83
C ALA A 81 0.96 1.93 -15.22
N GLU A 82 1.85 1.58 -16.15
CA GLU A 82 2.13 0.19 -16.54
C GLU A 82 2.58 -0.66 -15.33
N SER A 83 3.59 -0.19 -14.59
CA SER A 83 4.07 -0.89 -13.38
C SER A 83 2.99 -1.02 -12.30
N MET A 84 2.19 0.03 -12.10
CA MET A 84 1.08 0.04 -11.14
C MET A 84 0.00 -0.97 -11.51
N LEU A 85 -0.39 -1.05 -12.79
CA LEU A 85 -1.37 -2.05 -13.26
C LEU A 85 -0.82 -3.46 -13.08
N ALA A 86 0.42 -3.71 -13.48
CA ALA A 86 1.06 -5.02 -13.35
C ALA A 86 1.15 -5.50 -11.89
N ALA A 87 1.54 -4.62 -10.97
CA ALA A 87 1.58 -4.88 -9.54
C ALA A 87 0.21 -5.23 -8.95
N VAL A 88 -0.80 -4.45 -9.33
CA VAL A 88 -2.19 -4.60 -8.89
C VAL A 88 -2.79 -5.92 -9.34
N GLU A 89 -2.64 -6.25 -10.62
CA GLU A 89 -3.17 -7.48 -11.18
C GLU A 89 -2.53 -8.68 -10.50
N ALA A 90 -1.21 -8.64 -10.30
CA ALA A 90 -0.48 -9.70 -9.64
C ALA A 90 -0.84 -9.86 -8.15
N ALA A 91 -0.99 -8.77 -7.40
CA ALA A 91 -1.44 -8.82 -6.00
C ALA A 91 -2.85 -9.41 -5.87
N ASN A 92 -3.78 -9.00 -6.74
CA ASN A 92 -5.14 -9.52 -6.77
C ASN A 92 -5.15 -11.04 -7.06
N GLN A 93 -4.30 -11.52 -7.96
CA GLN A 93 -4.17 -12.94 -8.28
C GLN A 93 -3.55 -13.76 -7.13
N ALA A 94 -2.63 -13.17 -6.37
CA ALA A 94 -1.98 -13.82 -5.22
C ALA A 94 -2.82 -13.81 -3.94
N ALA A 95 -4.00 -13.17 -3.95
CA ALA A 95 -4.79 -12.86 -2.76
C ALA A 95 -4.05 -12.02 -1.70
N THR A 96 -2.96 -11.34 -2.11
CA THR A 96 -2.32 -10.30 -1.31
C THR A 96 -3.34 -9.17 -1.07
N PRO A 97 -3.56 -8.72 0.18
CA PRO A 97 -4.42 -7.58 0.46
C PRO A 97 -3.99 -6.32 -0.30
N GLY A 98 -4.69 -5.98 -1.39
CA GLY A 98 -4.56 -4.67 -2.02
C GLY A 98 -5.35 -3.65 -1.21
N TYR A 99 -4.68 -2.70 -0.54
CA TYR A 99 -5.36 -1.56 0.06
C TYR A 99 -5.77 -0.57 -1.03
N TRP A 100 -6.88 -0.87 -1.71
CA TRP A 100 -7.63 0.11 -2.46
C TRP A 100 -8.52 0.89 -1.49
N THR A 101 -8.68 2.18 -1.70
CA THR A 101 -9.85 2.93 -1.23
C THR A 101 -11.10 2.42 -1.96
N ARG A 102 -11.54 1.19 -1.66
CA ARG A 102 -12.83 0.66 -2.07
C ARG A 102 -13.80 0.97 -0.93
N TRP A 103 -14.53 2.08 -1.06
CA TRP A 103 -15.73 2.35 -0.25
C TRP A 103 -16.71 1.20 -0.52
N ARG A 104 -16.75 0.20 0.36
CA ARG A 104 -17.84 -0.78 0.34
C ARG A 104 -19.05 -0.03 0.90
N SER A 105 -20.05 0.24 0.06
CA SER A 105 -21.40 0.46 0.56
C SER A 105 -21.78 -0.78 1.37
N ALA A 106 -21.95 -0.60 2.67
CA ALA A 106 -22.49 -1.64 3.55
C ALA A 106 -23.82 -2.14 2.98
N GLY A 107 -23.98 -3.46 2.95
CA GLY A 107 -25.29 -4.08 3.03
C GLY A 107 -25.70 -4.18 4.49
#